data_AF-A0A8T3YBS0-F1
#
_entry.id   AF-A0A8T3YBS0-F1
#
_cell.length_a   1.000
_cell.length_b   1.000
_cell.length_c   1.000
_cell.angle_alpha   90.00
_cell.angle_beta   90.00
_cell.angle_gamma   90.00
#
_symmetry.space_group_name_H-M   'P 1'
#
loop_
_entity.id
_entity.type
_entity.pdbx_description
1 polymer ?
#
loop_
_entity_poly.entity_id
_entity_poly.type
_entity_poly.pdbx_seq_one_letter_code
_entity_poly.pdbx_strand_id
1 'polypeptide(L)'
;MQKDTNWGTQRPTEKSCRITPFYYHTTPVVCLPDYNLESYAGIKNDAQFPMRSGKQVKDDIDVFFSFNNGRELHLASKKVKLMKGQRVYTRIDNLFPGITPNYPYLIGVHKVPTIYSGTKEKMLQERSLTETELNWWGTETTQFHDFYYQGGGKGAVLYTIPPFVNDERIRKSGDILFFSPNGFISPTVTSLVLAINWSTNHAYKTTVSFMYEICDASGKTLTTEEVRIAPFGLAVVDIKKVLERRLGSRFESFLKGGKSVFCRGISVGGSLILTMMNIDHALKVVTIEHSTIPQHFCSTIPSNKPGTYIVKKNATEFFKKKFEKAQRKEKA
;
A
#
# COMPACT_ATOMS: atom_id res chain seq x y z
N MET A 1 -61.58 -10.91 11.20
CA MET A 1 -61.23 -10.21 9.93
C MET A 1 -61.44 -8.73 10.17
N GLN A 2 -60.53 -7.80 9.92
CA GLN A 2 -59.23 -7.83 9.26
C GLN A 2 -58.48 -6.57 9.76
N LYS A 3 -57.20 -6.75 10.06
CA LYS A 3 -56.26 -5.79 10.66
C LYS A 3 -56.10 -4.51 9.83
N ASP A 4 -56.23 -3.36 10.48
CA ASP A 4 -55.52 -2.15 10.08
C ASP A 4 -54.01 -2.40 10.25
N THR A 5 -53.28 -2.45 9.14
CA THR A 5 -51.83 -2.32 9.14
C THR A 5 -51.45 -1.15 8.26
N ASN A 6 -51.19 -0.02 8.93
CA ASN A 6 -50.39 1.08 8.39
C ASN A 6 -49.01 0.52 8.03
N TRP A 7 -48.82 0.12 6.77
CA TRP A 7 -47.49 -0.07 6.20
C TRP A 7 -46.94 1.31 5.83
N GLY A 8 -46.46 2.02 6.86
CA GLY A 8 -45.47 3.07 6.66
C GLY A 8 -44.29 2.43 5.94
N THR A 9 -44.14 2.77 4.66
CA THR A 9 -42.97 2.41 3.86
C THR A 9 -41.77 3.18 4.38
N GLN A 10 -41.18 2.71 5.48
CA GLN A 10 -39.80 3.03 5.79
C GLN A 10 -38.95 2.45 4.67
N ARG A 11 -38.57 3.30 3.72
CA ARG A 11 -37.47 3.01 2.79
C ARG A 11 -36.29 2.54 3.65
N PRO A 12 -35.63 1.42 3.32
CA PRO A 12 -34.37 1.07 3.95
C PRO A 12 -33.47 2.29 3.79
N THR A 13 -33.01 2.88 4.89
CA THR A 13 -31.97 3.90 4.86
C THR A 13 -30.74 3.23 4.31
N GLU A 14 -30.54 3.30 2.99
CA GLU A 14 -29.31 2.83 2.35
C GLU A 14 -28.14 3.41 3.14
N LYS A 15 -27.34 2.53 3.72
CA LYS A 15 -26.12 2.92 4.41
C LYS A 15 -25.26 3.64 3.39
N SER A 16 -25.14 4.96 3.55
CA SER A 16 -24.28 5.78 2.72
C SER A 16 -23.00 6.10 3.48
N CYS A 17 -21.87 6.00 2.79
CA CYS A 17 -20.58 6.44 3.32
C CYS A 17 -20.18 7.72 2.59
N ARG A 18 -19.72 8.73 3.33
CA ARG A 18 -19.18 9.97 2.75
C ARG A 18 -17.71 9.79 2.43
N ILE A 19 -17.36 9.89 1.16
CA ILE A 19 -16.03 9.61 0.63
C ILE A 19 -15.67 10.64 -0.41
N THR A 20 -14.39 11.01 -0.45
CA THR A 20 -13.85 11.85 -1.51
C THR A 20 -13.54 10.99 -2.75
N PRO A 21 -14.15 11.26 -3.93
CA PRO A 21 -13.97 10.45 -5.14
C PRO A 21 -12.52 10.28 -5.59
N PHE A 22 -11.67 11.26 -5.27
CA PHE A 22 -10.25 11.24 -5.60
C PHE A 22 -9.47 10.11 -4.90
N TYR A 23 -9.92 9.61 -3.75
CA TYR A 23 -9.09 8.71 -2.91
C TYR A 23 -9.59 7.29 -2.77
N TYR A 24 -10.71 6.97 -3.42
CA TYR A 24 -11.28 5.64 -3.35
C TYR A 24 -10.53 4.62 -4.23
N HIS A 25 -9.88 5.09 -5.30
CA HIS A 25 -8.99 4.30 -6.15
C HIS A 25 -7.59 4.91 -6.23
N THR A 26 -7.02 5.19 -5.06
CA THR A 26 -5.61 5.52 -4.98
C THR A 26 -4.77 4.25 -4.89
N THR A 27 -3.60 4.28 -5.50
CA THR A 27 -2.64 3.19 -5.44
C THR A 27 -1.25 3.82 -5.21
N PRO A 28 -0.50 3.46 -4.16
CA PRO A 28 0.69 4.17 -3.75
C PRO A 28 1.88 3.56 -4.47
N VAL A 29 2.44 4.33 -5.39
CA VAL A 29 3.53 3.89 -6.24
C VAL A 29 4.86 4.33 -5.65
N VAL A 30 5.71 3.35 -5.36
CA VAL A 30 7.03 3.58 -4.77
C VAL A 30 8.01 4.09 -5.83
N CYS A 31 8.69 5.20 -5.55
CA CYS A 31 9.81 5.69 -6.33
C CYS A 31 11.10 5.47 -5.55
N LEU A 32 12.12 4.86 -6.17
CA LEU A 32 13.39 4.48 -5.55
C LEU A 32 14.60 5.12 -6.28
N PRO A 33 14.71 6.47 -6.28
CA PRO A 33 15.79 7.17 -6.99
C PRO A 33 17.19 6.72 -6.54
N ASP A 34 17.38 6.49 -5.24
CA ASP A 34 18.66 6.03 -4.66
C ASP A 34 19.12 4.64 -5.15
N TYR A 35 18.24 3.89 -5.83
CA TYR A 35 18.53 2.54 -6.33
C TYR A 35 18.69 2.49 -7.86
N ASN A 36 18.71 3.65 -8.52
CA ASN A 36 18.78 3.80 -9.99
C ASN A 36 17.67 3.03 -10.72
N LEU A 37 16.47 3.03 -10.14
CA LEU A 37 15.29 2.41 -10.72
C LEU A 37 14.34 3.48 -11.26
N GLU A 38 13.90 3.29 -12.50
CA GLU A 38 12.80 4.07 -13.06
C GLU A 38 11.46 3.44 -12.64
N SER A 39 10.52 4.26 -12.17
CA SER A 39 9.19 3.81 -11.73
C SER A 39 8.12 4.16 -12.77
N TYR A 40 7.27 3.17 -13.07
CA TYR A 40 6.16 3.31 -14.01
C TYR A 40 4.86 2.83 -13.39
N ALA A 41 3.82 3.65 -13.52
CA ALA A 41 2.46 3.26 -13.19
C ALA A 41 1.78 2.66 -14.41
N GLY A 42 1.38 1.38 -14.32
CA GLY A 42 0.56 0.67 -15.29
C GLY A 42 -0.91 0.77 -14.90
N ILE A 43 -1.69 1.51 -15.68
CA ILE A 43 -3.10 1.78 -15.40
C ILE A 43 -3.96 1.10 -16.46
N LYS A 44 -4.87 0.25 -16.01
CA LYS A 44 -5.80 -0.50 -16.87
C LYS A 44 -7.23 -0.03 -16.63
N ASN A 45 -8.02 0.16 -17.69
CA ASN A 45 -9.46 0.39 -17.56
C ASN A 45 -10.24 -0.87 -17.96
N ASP A 46 -10.63 -1.69 -16.98
CA ASP A 46 -11.49 -2.86 -17.21
C ASP A 46 -12.98 -2.58 -16.95
N ALA A 47 -13.29 -1.37 -16.46
CA ALA A 47 -14.54 -1.07 -15.79
C ALA A 47 -15.80 -1.18 -16.68
N GLN A 48 -16.86 -1.72 -16.09
CA GLN A 48 -18.26 -1.46 -16.46
C GLN A 48 -18.98 -0.84 -15.25
N PHE A 49 -19.27 0.45 -15.29
CA PHE A 49 -19.86 1.18 -14.16
C PHE A 49 -21.36 0.88 -14.00
N PRO A 50 -21.82 0.28 -12.89
CA PRO A 50 -23.24 0.27 -12.55
C PRO A 50 -23.59 1.61 -11.88
N MET A 51 -24.24 2.51 -12.60
CA MET A 51 -24.82 3.72 -12.01
C MET A 51 -26.13 3.37 -11.27
N ARG A 52 -26.55 4.23 -10.32
CA ARG A 52 -27.84 4.12 -9.58
C ARG A 52 -29.08 3.86 -10.44
N SER A 53 -29.02 4.14 -11.74
CA SER A 53 -30.08 3.91 -12.71
C SER A 53 -30.13 2.48 -13.28
N GLY A 54 -29.22 1.58 -12.88
CA GLY A 54 -29.11 0.22 -13.45
C GLY A 54 -28.57 0.18 -14.88
N LYS A 55 -28.24 1.34 -15.47
CA LYS A 55 -27.60 1.43 -16.79
C LYS A 55 -26.09 1.34 -16.62
N GLN A 56 -25.46 0.40 -17.31
CA GLN A 56 -24.01 0.39 -17.49
C GLN A 56 -23.63 1.60 -18.35
N VAL A 57 -22.92 2.57 -17.77
CA VAL A 57 -22.31 3.63 -18.56
C VAL A 57 -20.87 3.21 -18.86
N LYS A 58 -20.49 3.25 -20.13
CA LYS A 58 -19.08 3.16 -20.54
C LYS A 58 -18.43 4.50 -20.19
N ASP A 59 -18.18 4.74 -18.91
CA ASP A 59 -17.51 5.96 -18.50
C ASP A 59 -16.01 5.85 -18.72
N ASP A 60 -15.46 6.89 -19.32
CA ASP A 60 -14.03 7.10 -19.38
C ASP A 60 -13.51 7.32 -17.94
N ILE A 61 -12.28 6.87 -17.68
CA ILE A 61 -11.58 7.11 -16.41
C ILE A 61 -10.55 8.20 -16.65
N ASP A 62 -10.56 9.23 -15.80
CA ASP A 62 -9.47 10.18 -15.66
C ASP A 62 -8.48 9.68 -14.61
N VAL A 63 -7.19 9.78 -14.95
CA VAL A 63 -6.10 9.45 -14.04
C VAL A 63 -5.51 10.73 -13.47
N PHE A 64 -5.26 10.74 -12.16
CA PHE A 64 -4.54 11.80 -11.48
C PHE A 64 -3.34 11.25 -10.73
N PHE A 65 -2.32 12.07 -10.53
CA PHE A 65 -1.13 11.75 -9.74
C PHE A 65 -1.05 12.72 -8.56
N SER A 66 -0.64 12.23 -7.40
CA SER A 66 -0.40 13.06 -6.23
C SER A 66 0.93 12.74 -5.57
N PHE A 67 1.60 13.77 -5.07
CA PHE A 67 2.74 13.63 -4.18
C PHE A 67 2.40 14.28 -2.83
N ASN A 68 2.60 13.54 -1.73
CA ASN A 68 2.41 14.05 -0.37
C ASN A 68 3.75 14.00 0.35
N ASN A 69 4.26 15.17 0.77
CA ASN A 69 5.52 15.27 1.50
C ASN A 69 5.32 15.33 3.03
N GLY A 70 4.12 15.03 3.52
CA GLY A 70 3.73 15.07 4.93
C GLY A 70 3.32 16.46 5.43
N ARG A 71 3.54 17.53 4.65
CA ARG A 71 3.07 18.90 4.95
C ARG A 71 2.01 19.36 3.97
N GLU A 72 2.24 19.09 2.70
CA GLU A 72 1.40 19.54 1.60
C GLU A 72 1.13 18.39 0.64
N LEU A 73 -0.06 18.44 0.05
CA LEU A 73 -0.47 17.56 -1.03
C LEU A 73 -0.33 18.31 -2.37
N HIS A 74 0.63 17.87 -3.16
CA HIS A 74 0.81 18.32 -4.54
C HIS A 74 0.03 17.41 -5.47
N LEU A 75 -0.72 18.00 -6.40
CA LEU A 75 -1.50 17.28 -7.39
C LEU A 75 -0.99 17.64 -8.77
N ALA A 76 -0.63 16.63 -9.55
CA ALA A 76 -0.38 16.76 -10.98
C ALA A 76 -1.51 16.05 -11.71
N SER A 77 -2.31 16.81 -12.44
CA SER A 77 -3.28 16.23 -13.34
C SER A 77 -2.60 15.93 -14.65
N LYS A 78 -2.21 14.67 -14.86
CA LYS A 78 -2.01 14.15 -16.21
C LYS A 78 -3.29 13.41 -16.58
N LYS A 79 -4.23 14.13 -17.20
CA LYS A 79 -5.46 13.51 -17.69
C LYS A 79 -5.11 12.48 -18.75
N VAL A 80 -5.12 11.21 -18.35
CA VAL A 80 -5.04 10.09 -19.27
C VAL A 80 -6.45 9.53 -19.39
N LYS A 81 -7.09 9.82 -20.52
CA LYS A 81 -8.39 9.24 -20.85
C LYS A 81 -8.18 7.79 -21.27
N LEU A 82 -8.74 6.85 -20.51
CA LEU A 82 -8.61 5.41 -20.81
C LEU A 82 -9.92 4.83 -21.32
N MET A 83 -9.90 4.25 -22.53
CA MET A 83 -11.01 3.44 -23.03
C MET A 83 -11.03 2.06 -22.39
N LYS A 84 -12.18 1.38 -22.40
CA LYS A 84 -12.31 0.00 -21.90
C LYS A 84 -11.31 -0.94 -22.60
N GLY A 85 -10.60 -1.75 -21.82
CA GLY A 85 -9.56 -2.67 -22.29
C GLY A 85 -8.20 -2.02 -22.52
N GLN A 86 -8.10 -0.69 -22.48
CA GLN A 86 -6.85 0.03 -22.69
C GLN A 86 -5.95 -0.07 -21.45
N ARG A 87 -4.64 -0.13 -21.70
CA ARG A 87 -3.58 0.00 -20.69
C ARG A 87 -2.70 1.18 -21.08
N VAL A 88 -2.34 1.99 -20.09
CA VAL A 88 -1.32 3.03 -20.26
C VAL A 88 -0.25 2.85 -19.20
N TYR A 89 0.99 2.96 -19.65
CA TYR A 89 2.16 3.02 -18.79
C TYR A 89 2.64 4.47 -18.74
N THR A 90 2.71 5.04 -17.55
CA THR A 90 3.23 6.39 -17.34
C THR A 90 4.45 6.29 -16.45
N ARG A 91 5.58 6.80 -16.94
CA ARG A 91 6.76 7.08 -16.12
C ARG A 91 6.40 8.13 -15.07
N ILE A 92 6.67 7.85 -13.79
CA ILE A 92 6.19 8.68 -12.67
C ILE A 92 7.28 9.40 -11.86
N ASP A 93 8.53 8.96 -11.97
CA ASP A 93 9.68 9.48 -11.23
C ASP A 93 9.96 10.98 -11.45
N ASN A 94 9.50 11.54 -12.56
CA ASN A 94 9.71 12.94 -12.94
C ASN A 94 8.41 13.75 -13.08
N LEU A 95 7.28 13.28 -12.53
CA LEU A 95 6.00 13.98 -12.68
C LEU A 95 5.90 15.30 -11.89
N PHE A 96 6.76 15.47 -10.87
CA PHE A 96 6.74 16.63 -9.97
C PHE A 96 8.14 17.27 -9.88
N PRO A 97 8.65 17.83 -11.00
CA PRO A 97 10.02 18.35 -11.05
C PRO A 97 10.23 19.46 -10.01
N GLY A 98 11.36 19.39 -9.31
CA GLY A 98 11.74 20.36 -8.27
C GLY A 98 11.05 20.18 -6.92
N ILE A 99 10.12 19.23 -6.79
CA ILE A 99 9.40 18.95 -5.54
C ILE A 99 9.67 17.54 -5.03
N THR A 100 9.83 16.57 -5.94
CA THR A 100 10.17 15.21 -5.54
C THR A 100 11.58 15.13 -4.97
N PRO A 101 11.76 14.38 -3.87
CA PRO A 101 13.07 14.24 -3.25
C PRO A 101 13.97 13.29 -4.04
N ASN A 102 15.26 13.38 -3.79
CA ASN A 102 16.25 12.43 -4.29
C ASN A 102 16.32 11.13 -3.45
N TYR A 103 15.50 10.99 -2.41
CA TYR A 103 15.38 9.79 -1.57
C TYR A 103 14.07 9.06 -1.84
N PRO A 104 13.87 7.79 -1.44
CA PRO A 104 12.63 7.04 -1.66
C PRO A 104 11.34 7.78 -1.26
N TYR A 105 10.33 7.75 -2.14
CA TYR A 105 9.06 8.44 -1.92
C TYR A 105 7.86 7.70 -2.55
N LEU A 106 6.66 8.22 -2.31
CA LEU A 106 5.40 7.67 -2.84
C LEU A 106 4.69 8.65 -3.75
N ILE A 107 4.18 8.15 -4.87
CA ILE A 107 3.21 8.84 -5.73
C ILE A 107 1.87 8.11 -5.63
N GLY A 108 0.81 8.81 -5.25
CA GLY A 108 -0.54 8.29 -5.34
C GLY A 108 -1.02 8.33 -6.79
N VAL A 109 -1.46 7.21 -7.34
CA VAL A 109 -2.15 7.13 -8.64
C VAL A 109 -3.64 6.94 -8.41
N HIS A 110 -4.44 7.87 -8.91
CA HIS A 110 -5.86 7.98 -8.64
C HIS A 110 -6.64 7.72 -9.91
N LYS A 111 -7.53 6.73 -9.89
CA LYS A 111 -8.51 6.50 -10.97
C LYS A 111 -9.83 7.13 -10.59
N VAL A 112 -10.21 8.20 -11.28
CA VAL A 112 -11.44 8.95 -11.00
C VAL A 112 -12.36 8.81 -12.21
N PRO A 113 -13.58 8.28 -12.04
CA PRO A 113 -14.58 8.27 -13.10
C PRO A 113 -14.81 9.69 -13.63
N THR A 114 -14.87 9.87 -14.95
CA THR A 114 -14.96 11.21 -15.56
C THR A 114 -16.18 12.01 -15.07
N ILE A 115 -17.28 11.34 -14.74
CA ILE A 115 -18.46 11.98 -14.12
C ILE A 115 -18.17 12.66 -12.77
N TYR A 116 -17.09 12.25 -12.10
CA TYR A 116 -16.59 12.84 -10.86
C TYR A 116 -15.34 13.68 -11.07
N SER A 117 -14.76 13.66 -12.28
CA SER A 117 -13.65 14.53 -12.61
C SER A 117 -14.15 15.97 -12.80
N GLY A 118 -13.31 16.94 -12.45
CA GLY A 118 -13.71 18.33 -12.38
C GLY A 118 -12.61 19.22 -11.82
N THR A 119 -12.97 20.31 -11.14
CA THR A 119 -12.00 21.14 -10.42
C THR A 119 -11.41 20.36 -9.24
N LYS A 120 -10.23 20.77 -8.76
CA LYS A 120 -9.58 20.19 -7.57
C LYS A 120 -10.56 20.16 -6.39
N GLU A 121 -11.33 21.22 -6.20
CA GLU A 121 -12.33 21.34 -5.13
C GLU A 121 -13.43 20.28 -5.28
N LYS A 122 -13.98 20.09 -6.48
CA LYS A 122 -15.02 19.07 -6.74
C LYS A 122 -14.52 17.65 -6.50
N MET A 123 -13.26 17.38 -6.80
CA MET A 123 -12.65 16.07 -6.59
C MET A 123 -12.35 15.80 -5.11
N LEU A 124 -12.05 16.85 -4.34
CA LEU A 124 -11.77 16.76 -2.91
C LEU A 124 -13.04 16.78 -2.03
N GLN A 125 -14.18 17.24 -2.56
CA GLN A 125 -15.46 17.21 -1.86
C GLN A 125 -15.95 15.78 -1.59
N GLU A 126 -16.33 15.52 -0.33
CA GLU A 126 -16.95 14.27 0.06
C GLU A 126 -18.31 14.08 -0.61
N ARG A 127 -18.62 12.83 -0.97
CA ARG A 127 -19.89 12.41 -1.55
C ARG A 127 -20.42 11.17 -0.87
N SER A 128 -21.74 11.10 -0.72
CA SER A 128 -22.43 9.91 -0.23
C SER A 128 -22.52 8.86 -1.33
N LEU A 129 -21.90 7.70 -1.09
CA LEU A 129 -21.89 6.57 -2.00
C LEU A 129 -22.73 5.42 -1.42
N THR A 130 -23.48 4.74 -2.27
CA THR A 130 -24.29 3.56 -1.91
C THR A 130 -23.42 2.32 -1.73
N GLU A 131 -23.90 1.34 -0.98
CA GLU A 131 -23.22 0.04 -0.81
C GLU A 131 -22.89 -0.65 -2.15
N THR A 132 -23.77 -0.54 -3.16
CA THR A 132 -23.53 -1.09 -4.50
C THR A 132 -22.38 -0.38 -5.20
N GLU A 133 -22.33 0.95 -5.15
CA GLU A 133 -21.23 1.74 -5.71
C GLU A 133 -19.90 1.38 -5.00
N LEU A 134 -19.92 1.24 -3.67
CA LEU A 134 -18.75 0.86 -2.86
C LEU A 134 -18.22 -0.54 -3.17
N ASN A 135 -19.12 -1.52 -3.26
CA ASN A 135 -18.77 -2.92 -3.54
C ASN A 135 -18.21 -3.08 -4.96
N TRP A 136 -18.82 -2.43 -5.94
CA TRP A 136 -18.32 -2.44 -7.31
C TRP A 136 -16.92 -1.83 -7.40
N TRP A 137 -16.70 -0.66 -6.80
CA TRP A 137 -15.36 -0.05 -6.77
C TRP A 137 -14.33 -0.91 -6.03
N GLY A 138 -14.72 -1.69 -5.01
CA GLY A 138 -13.82 -2.64 -4.37
C GLY A 138 -13.26 -3.71 -5.32
N THR A 139 -14.01 -4.07 -6.37
CA THR A 139 -13.67 -5.13 -7.33
C THR A 139 -12.83 -4.67 -8.53
N GLU A 140 -12.69 -3.36 -8.79
CA GLU A 140 -12.06 -2.77 -10.00
C GLU A 140 -10.68 -2.16 -9.75
N THR A 141 -9.86 -2.85 -8.96
CA THR A 141 -8.70 -2.27 -8.27
C THR A 141 -7.36 -2.79 -8.79
N THR A 142 -7.30 -3.26 -10.03
CA THR A 142 -6.05 -3.68 -10.65
C THR A 142 -5.27 -2.48 -11.19
N GLN A 143 -4.28 -2.02 -10.43
CA GLN A 143 -3.20 -1.19 -10.95
C GLN A 143 -1.88 -1.96 -10.81
N PHE A 144 -1.02 -1.82 -11.81
CA PHE A 144 0.30 -2.44 -11.83
C PHE A 144 1.35 -1.37 -11.60
N HIS A 145 2.45 -1.77 -10.97
CA HIS A 145 3.61 -0.94 -10.79
C HIS A 145 4.82 -1.70 -11.27
N ASP A 146 5.48 -1.11 -12.23
CA ASP A 146 6.68 -1.68 -12.80
C ASP A 146 7.87 -0.83 -12.40
N PHE A 147 8.95 -1.51 -12.03
CA PHE A 147 10.27 -0.94 -11.80
C PHE A 147 11.18 -1.41 -12.93
N TYR A 148 11.92 -0.47 -13.50
CA TYR A 148 12.82 -0.73 -14.62
C TYR A 148 14.23 -0.31 -14.27
N TYR A 149 15.20 -1.14 -14.67
CA TYR A 149 16.55 -0.67 -14.91
C TYR A 149 16.65 -0.08 -16.32
N GLN A 150 17.28 1.08 -16.46
CA GLN A 150 17.58 1.64 -17.78
C GLN A 150 18.48 0.66 -18.55
N GLY A 151 17.96 0.11 -19.65
CA GLY A 151 18.64 -0.89 -20.47
C GLY A 151 18.78 -2.27 -19.80
N GLY A 152 18.00 -2.58 -18.76
CA GLY A 152 18.02 -3.85 -18.03
C GLY A 152 16.68 -4.57 -17.98
N GLY A 153 16.55 -5.49 -17.04
CA GLY A 153 15.33 -6.23 -16.76
C GLY A 153 14.27 -5.39 -16.03
N LYS A 154 13.02 -5.88 -16.06
CA LYS A 154 11.88 -5.29 -15.37
C LYS A 154 11.39 -6.21 -14.26
N GLY A 155 10.95 -5.62 -13.16
CA GLY A 155 10.16 -6.29 -12.13
C GLY A 155 8.86 -5.55 -11.97
N ALA A 156 7.77 -6.30 -11.88
CA ALA A 156 6.43 -5.76 -11.77
C ALA A 156 5.76 -6.28 -10.51
N VAL A 157 4.98 -5.44 -9.88
CA VAL A 157 4.14 -5.79 -8.75
C VAL A 157 2.74 -5.26 -8.98
N LEU A 158 1.77 -6.11 -8.72
CA LEU A 158 0.37 -5.74 -8.69
C LEU A 158 0.00 -5.54 -7.23
N TYR A 159 -0.39 -4.33 -6.86
CA TYR A 159 -0.99 -4.10 -5.55
C TYR A 159 -2.39 -3.54 -5.74
N THR A 160 -3.30 -4.22 -5.08
CA THR A 160 -4.65 -3.76 -4.85
C THR A 160 -4.65 -3.13 -3.47
N ILE A 161 -4.78 -1.80 -3.35
CA ILE A 161 -5.17 -1.25 -2.04
C ILE A 161 -6.65 -1.60 -1.86
N PRO A 162 -7.02 -2.31 -0.79
CA PRO A 162 -8.42 -2.41 -0.44
C PRO A 162 -9.05 -1.01 -0.23
N PRO A 163 -10.36 -0.85 -0.46
CA PRO A 163 -11.03 0.36 -0.04
C PRO A 163 -10.82 0.55 1.47
N PHE A 164 -10.72 1.81 1.92
CA PHE A 164 -10.71 2.16 3.35
C PHE A 164 -9.49 1.72 4.16
N VAL A 165 -8.36 1.38 3.51
CA VAL A 165 -7.11 1.16 4.24
C VAL A 165 -6.81 2.38 5.11
N ASN A 166 -6.60 2.13 6.41
CA ASN A 166 -6.35 3.12 7.45
C ASN A 166 -7.37 4.29 7.48
N ASP A 167 -8.63 4.04 7.12
CA ASP A 167 -9.70 5.03 7.27
C ASP A 167 -10.46 4.81 8.59
N GLU A 168 -10.09 5.61 9.60
CA GLU A 168 -10.65 5.56 10.95
C GLU A 168 -12.16 5.82 11.01
N ARG A 169 -12.73 6.49 9.99
CA ARG A 169 -14.18 6.75 9.89
C ARG A 169 -14.99 5.45 9.75
N ILE A 170 -14.35 4.41 9.22
CA ILE A 170 -15.01 3.16 8.82
C ILE A 170 -14.51 2.01 9.67
N ARG A 171 -13.20 1.96 9.94
CA ARG A 171 -12.60 0.91 10.74
C ARG A 171 -11.46 1.46 11.60
N LYS A 172 -11.41 1.05 12.87
CA LYS A 172 -10.20 1.24 13.70
C LYS A 172 -9.05 0.50 13.01
N SER A 173 -7.99 1.23 12.68
CA SER A 173 -6.80 0.73 11.98
C SER A 173 -6.31 -0.59 12.61
N GLY A 174 -6.00 -1.58 11.78
CA GLY A 174 -5.61 -2.92 12.24
C GLY A 174 -4.10 -3.11 12.20
N ASP A 175 -3.56 -3.79 13.22
CA ASP A 175 -2.20 -4.33 13.18
C ASP A 175 -2.13 -5.44 12.12
N ILE A 176 -1.04 -5.47 11.35
CA ILE A 176 -0.76 -6.52 10.35
C ILE A 176 0.48 -7.30 10.75
N LEU A 177 0.37 -8.62 10.66
CA LEU A 177 1.48 -9.55 10.76
C LEU A 177 2.01 -9.87 9.35
N PHE A 178 3.32 -9.80 9.19
CA PHE A 178 4.01 -9.97 7.92
C PHE A 178 5.03 -11.10 7.99
N PHE A 179 5.05 -11.91 6.94
CA PHE A 179 6.07 -12.91 6.69
C PHE A 179 6.37 -12.87 5.20
N SER A 180 7.61 -12.52 4.82
CA SER A 180 8.07 -12.70 3.45
C SER A 180 9.18 -13.76 3.41
N PRO A 181 8.99 -14.82 2.61
CA PRO A 181 9.94 -15.90 2.52
C PRO A 181 11.15 -15.65 1.59
N ASN A 182 11.25 -14.54 0.82
CA ASN A 182 12.20 -14.52 -0.31
C ASN A 182 13.17 -13.32 -0.35
N GLY A 183 13.96 -13.12 0.71
CA GLY A 183 15.13 -12.25 0.64
C GLY A 183 16.37 -13.01 0.19
N PHE A 184 17.18 -12.40 -0.68
CA PHE A 184 18.49 -12.88 -1.07
C PHE A 184 19.50 -11.73 -1.11
N ILE A 185 20.56 -11.84 -0.32
CA ILE A 185 21.64 -10.86 -0.30
C ILE A 185 22.93 -11.46 -0.84
N SER A 186 23.65 -10.70 -1.64
CA SER A 186 24.97 -11.06 -2.15
C SER A 186 25.82 -9.79 -2.37
N PRO A 187 27.06 -9.89 -2.85
CA PRO A 187 27.81 -8.71 -3.26
C PRO A 187 27.06 -7.84 -4.28
N THR A 188 26.32 -8.45 -5.20
CA THR A 188 25.60 -7.77 -6.30
C THR A 188 24.09 -7.65 -6.08
N VAL A 189 23.51 -8.47 -5.18
CA VAL A 189 22.07 -8.48 -4.89
C VAL A 189 21.75 -7.81 -3.56
N THR A 190 20.81 -6.88 -3.60
CA THR A 190 20.25 -6.19 -2.44
C THR A 190 18.78 -6.53 -2.27
N SER A 191 18.38 -6.94 -1.07
CA SER A 191 16.96 -7.12 -0.72
C SER A 191 16.44 -5.94 0.09
N LEU A 192 15.28 -5.42 -0.32
CA LEU A 192 14.57 -4.32 0.33
C LEU A 192 13.23 -4.81 0.86
N VAL A 193 12.87 -4.38 2.08
CA VAL A 193 11.48 -4.40 2.55
C VAL A 193 10.93 -2.99 2.42
N LEU A 194 9.93 -2.82 1.58
CA LEU A 194 9.21 -1.58 1.37
C LEU A 194 7.96 -1.60 2.26
N ALA A 195 7.95 -0.73 3.27
CA ALA A 195 6.84 -0.59 4.20
C ALA A 195 6.13 0.74 3.96
N ILE A 196 4.91 0.64 3.42
CA ILE A 196 4.13 1.78 2.93
C ILE A 196 3.00 2.03 3.92
N ASN A 197 3.01 3.20 4.55
CA ASN A 197 1.92 3.67 5.40
C ASN A 197 0.98 4.55 4.59
N TRP A 198 -0.01 3.94 3.95
CA TRP A 198 -0.98 4.64 3.11
C TRP A 198 -2.37 4.69 3.75
N SER A 199 -3.15 5.71 3.43
CA SER A 199 -4.58 5.77 3.78
C SER A 199 -5.40 6.30 2.61
N THR A 200 -6.67 5.93 2.57
CA THR A 200 -7.67 6.52 1.65
C THR A 200 -8.32 7.78 2.26
N ASN A 201 -7.96 8.15 3.49
CA ASN A 201 -8.44 9.33 4.20
C ASN A 201 -7.34 10.39 4.35
N HIS A 202 -7.55 11.60 3.82
CA HIS A 202 -6.55 12.69 3.80
C HIS A 202 -6.22 13.27 5.16
N ALA A 203 -7.16 13.16 6.09
CA ALA A 203 -6.95 13.57 7.46
C ALA A 203 -6.17 12.51 8.27
N TYR A 204 -5.73 11.41 7.64
CA TYR A 204 -4.93 10.38 8.29
C TYR A 204 -3.60 10.96 8.81
N LYS A 205 -3.42 10.86 10.13
CA LYS A 205 -2.28 11.43 10.86
C LYS A 205 -1.51 10.40 11.68
N THR A 206 -1.86 9.12 11.55
CA THR A 206 -1.29 8.07 12.41
C THR A 206 0.06 7.61 11.88
N THR A 207 1.09 7.75 12.72
CA THR A 207 2.40 7.16 12.49
C THR A 207 2.38 5.69 12.91
N VAL A 208 2.83 4.80 12.04
CA VAL A 208 2.82 3.36 12.27
C VAL A 208 4.23 2.89 12.64
N SER A 209 4.34 2.08 13.69
CA SER A 209 5.60 1.40 14.03
C SER A 209 5.64 0.03 13.34
N PHE A 210 6.67 -0.22 12.54
CA PHE A 210 6.98 -1.54 11.99
C PHE A 210 8.12 -2.16 12.78
N MET A 211 7.80 -3.15 13.61
CA MET A 211 8.78 -3.95 14.34
C MET A 211 9.04 -5.23 13.56
N TYR A 212 10.29 -5.47 13.19
CA TYR A 212 10.64 -6.60 12.34
C TYR A 212 11.89 -7.31 12.82
N GLU A 213 12.04 -8.55 12.37
CA GLU A 213 13.25 -9.34 12.54
C GLU A 213 13.69 -9.89 11.19
N ILE A 214 15.01 -9.90 11.00
CA ILE A 214 15.66 -10.54 9.86
C ILE A 214 16.24 -11.86 10.36
N CYS A 215 15.90 -12.94 9.68
CA CYS A 215 16.33 -14.30 9.99
C CYS A 215 17.19 -14.87 8.85
N ASP A 216 18.10 -15.77 9.19
CA ASP A 216 18.78 -16.59 8.17
C ASP A 216 17.88 -17.72 7.65
N ALA A 217 18.39 -18.49 6.68
CA ALA A 217 17.70 -19.64 6.08
C ALA A 217 17.23 -20.71 7.08
N SER A 218 17.82 -20.78 8.28
CA SER A 218 17.40 -21.72 9.34
C SER A 218 16.26 -21.18 10.22
N GLY A 219 15.88 -19.92 10.02
CA GLY A 219 14.92 -19.21 10.87
C GLY A 219 15.54 -18.58 12.12
N LYS A 220 16.87 -18.65 12.28
CA LYS A 220 17.59 -17.99 13.38
C LYS A 220 17.57 -16.49 13.16
N THR A 221 17.15 -15.74 14.18
CA THR A 221 17.17 -14.27 14.18
C THR A 221 18.61 -13.75 14.10
N LEU A 222 18.90 -12.97 13.06
CA LEU A 222 20.15 -12.24 12.88
C LEU A 222 20.09 -10.86 13.55
N THR A 223 18.95 -10.17 13.41
CA THR A 223 18.69 -8.89 14.05
C THR A 223 17.20 -8.61 14.20
N THR A 224 16.89 -7.67 15.08
CA THR A 224 15.54 -7.19 15.38
C THR A 224 15.57 -5.67 15.43
N GLU A 225 14.69 -5.00 14.71
CA GLU A 225 14.73 -3.56 14.48
C GLU A 225 13.30 -2.98 14.47
N GLU A 226 13.18 -1.68 14.68
CA GLU A 226 11.92 -0.93 14.56
C GLU A 226 12.12 0.27 13.65
N VAL A 227 11.14 0.53 12.79
CA VAL A 227 11.07 1.77 12.02
C VAL A 227 9.69 2.40 12.18
N ARG A 228 9.65 3.73 12.40
CA ARG A 228 8.42 4.50 12.50
C ARG A 228 8.16 5.18 11.17
N ILE A 229 6.94 5.01 10.66
CA ILE A 229 6.56 5.41 9.32
C ILE A 229 5.45 6.45 9.43
N ALA A 230 5.77 7.68 9.02
CA ALA A 230 4.83 8.79 9.02
C ALA A 230 3.59 8.48 8.12
N PRO A 231 2.46 9.18 8.32
CA PRO A 231 1.29 9.06 7.46
C PRO A 231 1.65 9.36 6.00
N PHE A 232 1.14 8.56 5.06
CA PHE A 232 1.49 8.66 3.64
C PHE A 232 3.00 8.51 3.36
N GLY A 233 3.72 7.88 4.29
CA GLY A 233 5.16 7.69 4.24
C GLY A 233 5.58 6.30 3.78
N LEU A 234 6.87 6.19 3.49
CA LEU A 234 7.55 4.96 3.09
C LEU A 234 8.78 4.75 3.98
N ALA A 235 8.97 3.53 4.47
CA ALA A 235 10.26 3.07 4.95
C ALA A 235 10.83 2.04 3.98
N VAL A 236 12.11 2.21 3.65
CA VAL A 236 12.89 1.26 2.86
C VAL A 236 13.90 0.60 3.78
N VAL A 237 13.66 -0.65 4.14
CA VAL A 237 14.60 -1.45 4.93
C VAL A 237 15.53 -2.19 3.99
N ASP A 238 16.73 -1.67 3.83
CA ASP A 238 17.81 -2.32 3.11
C ASP A 238 18.44 -3.41 4.00
N ILE A 239 18.10 -4.67 3.73
CA ILE A 239 18.51 -5.80 4.58
C ILE A 239 20.03 -5.91 4.63
N LYS A 240 20.71 -5.64 3.51
CA LYS A 240 22.18 -5.71 3.42
C LYS A 240 22.80 -4.68 4.37
N LYS A 241 22.38 -3.42 4.29
CA LYS A 241 22.89 -2.33 5.16
C LYS A 241 22.57 -2.56 6.63
N VAL A 242 21.39 -3.09 6.93
CA VAL A 242 20.99 -3.42 8.32
C VAL A 242 21.89 -4.52 8.89
N LEU A 243 22.13 -5.60 8.13
CA LEU A 243 23.00 -6.69 8.58
C LEU A 243 24.47 -6.28 8.63
N GLU A 244 24.93 -5.43 7.72
CA GLU A 244 26.29 -4.88 7.75
C GLU A 244 26.52 -4.09 9.04
N ARG A 245 25.62 -3.16 9.37
CA ARG A 245 25.65 -2.40 10.63
C ARG A 245 25.65 -3.34 11.85
N ARG A 246 24.88 -4.42 11.80
CA ARG A 246 24.71 -5.33 12.94
C ARG A 246 25.86 -6.31 13.13
N LEU A 247 26.38 -6.88 12.04
CA LEU A 247 27.41 -7.92 12.09
C LEU A 247 28.83 -7.32 12.12
N GLY A 248 28.99 -6.08 11.67
CA GLY A 248 30.27 -5.37 11.64
C GLY A 248 31.30 -6.15 10.81
N SER A 249 32.48 -6.39 11.39
CA SER A 249 33.57 -7.13 10.74
C SER A 249 33.20 -8.56 10.31
N ARG A 250 32.15 -9.15 10.88
CA ARG A 250 31.67 -10.50 10.50
C ARG A 250 30.81 -10.50 9.25
N PHE A 251 30.40 -9.33 8.75
CA PHE A 251 29.48 -9.21 7.64
C PHE A 251 30.04 -9.84 6.35
N GLU A 252 31.29 -9.55 5.99
CA GLU A 252 31.92 -10.11 4.78
C GLU A 252 31.99 -11.64 4.79
N SER A 253 32.38 -12.21 5.94
CA SER A 253 32.37 -13.66 6.13
C SER A 253 30.95 -14.23 6.04
N PHE A 254 29.97 -13.54 6.63
CA PHE A 254 28.57 -13.90 6.52
C PHE A 254 28.04 -13.80 5.09
N LEU A 255 28.46 -12.82 4.28
CA LEU A 255 27.98 -12.62 2.91
C LEU A 255 28.60 -13.61 1.90
N LYS A 256 29.69 -14.29 2.28
CA LYS A 256 30.40 -15.23 1.40
C LYS A 256 29.45 -16.32 0.84
N GLY A 257 29.33 -16.34 -0.48
CA GLY A 257 28.47 -17.26 -1.23
C GLY A 257 27.02 -16.82 -1.41
N GLY A 258 26.66 -15.60 -0.99
CA GLY A 258 25.27 -15.15 -0.95
C GLY A 258 24.47 -15.83 0.17
N LYS A 259 23.41 -15.18 0.65
CA LYS A 259 22.57 -15.68 1.74
C LYS A 259 21.10 -15.44 1.44
N SER A 260 20.32 -16.49 1.59
CA SER A 260 18.87 -16.39 1.73
C SER A 260 18.54 -15.88 3.13
N VAL A 261 17.63 -14.93 3.19
CA VAL A 261 17.19 -14.25 4.42
C VAL A 261 15.68 -14.08 4.39
N PHE A 262 15.08 -14.12 5.57
CA PHE A 262 13.64 -13.92 5.73
C PHE A 262 13.39 -12.66 6.57
N CYS A 263 12.34 -11.92 6.22
CA CYS A 263 11.85 -10.83 7.06
C CYS A 263 10.46 -11.18 7.58
N ARG A 264 10.28 -11.10 8.89
CA ARG A 264 8.97 -11.17 9.51
C ARG A 264 8.80 -10.03 10.49
N GLY A 265 7.58 -9.53 10.62
CA GLY A 265 7.35 -8.36 11.45
C GLY A 265 5.88 -8.09 11.70
N ILE A 266 5.65 -7.06 12.50
CA ILE A 266 4.33 -6.59 12.85
C ILE A 266 4.26 -5.07 12.73
N SER A 267 3.14 -4.59 12.23
CA SER A 267 2.78 -3.17 12.27
C SER A 267 1.90 -2.88 13.49
N VAL A 268 2.18 -1.77 14.16
CA VAL A 268 1.43 -1.31 15.34
C VAL A 268 0.92 0.10 15.11
N GLY A 269 -0.37 0.30 15.37
CA GLY A 269 -1.05 1.60 15.24
C GLY A 269 -1.69 1.81 13.86
N GLY A 270 -1.37 0.97 12.88
CA GLY A 270 -2.04 0.97 11.59
C GLY A 270 -1.55 -0.14 10.67
N SER A 271 -2.29 -0.32 9.58
CA SER A 271 -2.00 -1.30 8.56
C SER A 271 -0.90 -0.78 7.63
N LEU A 272 0.05 -1.63 7.27
CA LEU A 272 1.07 -1.33 6.26
C LEU A 272 0.86 -2.17 5.01
N ILE A 273 1.09 -1.58 3.85
CA ILE A 273 1.30 -2.34 2.61
C ILE A 273 2.78 -2.70 2.58
N LEU A 274 3.08 -4.00 2.56
CA LEU A 274 4.43 -4.52 2.65
C LEU A 274 4.81 -5.24 1.36
N THR A 275 5.97 -4.89 0.82
CA THR A 275 6.52 -5.47 -0.40
C THR A 275 7.98 -5.83 -0.17
N MET A 276 8.40 -6.98 -0.67
CA MET A 276 9.80 -7.41 -0.70
C MET A 276 10.33 -7.22 -2.12
N MET A 277 11.49 -6.62 -2.27
CA MET A 277 12.14 -6.41 -3.56
C MET A 277 13.56 -6.94 -3.53
N ASN A 278 13.98 -7.68 -4.54
CA ASN A 278 15.37 -8.04 -4.75
C ASN A 278 15.89 -7.33 -6.00
N ILE A 279 17.03 -6.68 -5.85
CA ILE A 279 17.68 -5.90 -6.90
C ILE A 279 19.04 -6.53 -7.17
N ASP A 280 19.25 -7.06 -8.37
CA ASP A 280 20.57 -7.49 -8.84
C ASP A 280 21.20 -6.37 -9.69
N HIS A 281 22.18 -5.69 -9.11
CA HIS A 281 22.86 -4.57 -9.77
C HIS A 281 23.77 -5.02 -10.92
N ALA A 282 24.32 -6.24 -10.86
CA ALA A 282 25.19 -6.77 -11.90
C ALA A 282 24.39 -7.20 -13.13
N LEU A 283 23.28 -7.89 -12.91
CA LEU A 283 22.36 -8.31 -13.98
C LEU A 283 21.39 -7.20 -14.41
N LYS A 284 21.30 -6.11 -13.64
CA LYS A 284 20.30 -5.05 -13.82
C LYS A 284 18.88 -5.61 -13.84
N VAL A 285 18.55 -6.49 -12.89
CA VAL A 285 17.24 -7.13 -12.78
C VAL A 285 16.63 -6.77 -11.43
N VAL A 286 15.31 -6.61 -11.41
CA VAL A 286 14.55 -6.45 -10.17
C VAL A 286 13.43 -7.47 -10.11
N THR A 287 13.25 -8.10 -8.95
CA THR A 287 12.14 -9.00 -8.66
C THR A 287 11.40 -8.49 -7.44
N ILE A 288 10.08 -8.68 -7.44
CA ILE A 288 9.22 -8.10 -6.42
C ILE A 288 8.20 -9.13 -6.01
N GLU A 289 8.08 -9.32 -4.71
CA GLU A 289 7.04 -10.11 -4.07
C GLU A 289 6.21 -9.17 -3.21
N HIS A 290 4.90 -9.25 -3.34
CA HIS A 290 4.00 -8.51 -2.47
C HIS A 290 3.27 -9.49 -1.56
N SER A 291 3.07 -9.07 -0.31
CA SER A 291 2.05 -9.69 0.53
C SER A 291 0.80 -8.84 0.39
N THR A 292 -0.26 -9.39 -0.22
CA THR A 292 -1.57 -8.72 -0.17
C THR A 292 -2.02 -8.66 1.29
N ILE A 293 -2.36 -7.47 1.78
CA ILE A 293 -3.22 -7.38 2.97
C ILE A 293 -4.45 -8.25 2.65
N PRO A 294 -4.80 -9.26 3.47
CA PRO A 294 -5.85 -10.18 3.08
C PRO A 294 -7.13 -9.39 2.83
N GLN A 295 -7.57 -9.35 1.56
CA GLN A 295 -8.55 -8.37 1.07
C GLN A 295 -9.86 -8.44 1.86
N HIS A 296 -10.24 -9.64 2.32
CA HIS A 296 -11.41 -9.87 3.18
C HIS A 296 -11.40 -9.09 4.50
N PHE A 297 -10.22 -8.75 5.05
CA PHE A 297 -10.14 -7.92 6.25
C PHE A 297 -10.47 -6.45 5.96
N CYS A 298 -10.24 -5.97 4.74
CA CYS A 298 -10.40 -4.56 4.41
C CYS A 298 -11.61 -4.27 3.50
N SER A 299 -12.21 -5.28 2.87
CA SER A 299 -13.35 -5.16 1.96
C SER A 299 -14.72 -5.35 2.64
N THR A 300 -14.77 -5.71 3.93
CA THR A 300 -16.04 -5.87 4.64
C THR A 300 -16.56 -4.50 5.08
N ILE A 301 -17.57 -4.01 4.37
CA ILE A 301 -18.46 -2.93 4.86
C ILE A 301 -18.91 -3.32 6.27
N PRO A 302 -18.97 -2.39 7.25
CA PRO A 302 -19.46 -2.71 8.57
C PRO A 302 -20.89 -3.26 8.50
N SER A 303 -21.00 -4.59 8.48
CA SER A 303 -22.20 -5.27 8.91
C SER A 303 -22.42 -4.89 10.37
N ASN A 304 -23.67 -4.83 10.83
CA ASN A 304 -24.00 -4.51 12.24
C ASN A 304 -23.39 -5.51 13.25
N LYS A 305 -22.67 -6.52 12.77
CA LYS A 305 -21.75 -7.34 13.53
C LYS A 305 -20.33 -6.93 13.13
N PRO A 306 -19.64 -6.08 13.91
CA PRO A 306 -18.20 -5.92 13.70
C PRO A 306 -17.59 -7.31 13.80
N GLY A 307 -17.11 -7.84 12.67
CA GLY A 307 -16.21 -8.97 12.68
C GLY A 307 -14.95 -8.48 13.38
N THR A 308 -14.86 -8.67 14.69
CA THR A 308 -13.61 -8.59 15.43
C THR A 308 -12.73 -9.74 14.94
N TYR A 309 -12.12 -9.55 13.79
CA TYR A 309 -11.04 -10.42 13.35
C TYR A 309 -9.80 -10.00 14.14
N ILE A 310 -9.68 -10.65 15.30
CA ILE A 310 -8.56 -10.53 16.21
C ILE A 310 -7.36 -11.11 15.45
N VAL A 311 -6.45 -10.28 14.92
CA VAL A 311 -5.04 -10.69 14.89
C VAL A 311 -4.74 -11.02 16.33
N LYS A 312 -4.69 -12.33 16.67
CA LYS A 312 -4.75 -12.85 18.05
C LYS A 312 -3.92 -11.90 18.91
N LYS A 313 -4.54 -11.16 19.84
CA LYS A 313 -3.88 -10.16 20.72
C LYS A 313 -2.53 -10.67 21.25
N ASN A 314 -2.47 -11.98 21.48
CA ASN A 314 -1.30 -12.77 21.85
C ASN A 314 -0.10 -12.66 20.88
N ALA A 315 -0.30 -12.60 19.56
CA ALA A 315 0.77 -12.45 18.57
C ALA A 315 1.38 -11.05 18.63
N THR A 316 0.56 -10.00 18.68
CA THR A 316 1.04 -8.62 18.86
C THR A 316 1.81 -8.46 20.16
N GLU A 317 1.25 -8.95 21.28
CA GLU A 317 1.92 -8.92 22.57
C GLU A 317 3.20 -9.76 22.60
N PHE A 318 3.20 -10.92 21.94
CA PHE A 318 4.40 -11.76 21.83
C PHE A 318 5.52 -11.02 21.08
N PHE A 319 5.23 -10.44 19.92
CA PHE A 319 6.22 -9.68 19.16
C PHE A 319 6.73 -8.46 19.94
N LYS A 320 5.83 -7.70 20.60
CA LYS A 320 6.21 -6.58 21.47
C LYS A 320 7.14 -7.02 22.59
N LYS A 321 6.78 -8.04 23.37
CA LYS A 321 7.61 -8.56 24.46
C LYS A 321 8.95 -9.10 23.97
N LYS A 322 8.95 -9.80 22.83
CA LYS A 322 10.17 -10.32 22.21
C LYS A 322 11.09 -9.18 21.78
N PHE A 323 10.53 -8.13 21.18
CA PHE A 323 11.23 -6.92 20.76
C PHE A 323 11.84 -6.18 21.96
N GLU A 324 11.06 -5.91 23.00
CA GLU A 324 11.51 -5.29 24.25
C GLU A 324 12.66 -6.08 24.90
N LYS A 325 12.56 -7.40 24.92
CA LYS A 325 13.62 -8.29 25.45
C LYS A 325 14.89 -8.22 24.60
N ALA A 326 14.77 -8.15 23.28
CA ALA A 326 15.92 -8.00 22.38
C ALA A 326 16.64 -6.68 22.62
N GLN A 327 15.89 -5.56 22.69
CA GLN A 327 16.48 -4.24 22.97
C GLN A 327 17.19 -4.16 24.32
N ARG A 328 16.65 -4.80 25.37
CA ARG A 328 17.31 -4.85 26.68
C ARG A 328 18.65 -5.58 26.64
N LYS A 329 18.74 -6.66 25.87
CA LYS A 329 20.00 -7.43 25.70
C LYS A 329 21.06 -6.66 24.91
N GLU A 330 20.67 -5.71 24.08
CA GLU A 330 21.62 -4.90 23.31
C GLU A 330 22.19 -3.72 24.10
N LYS A 331 21.48 -3.28 25.14
CA LYS A 331 21.91 -2.19 26.02
C LYS A 331 22.72 -2.65 27.24
N ALA A 332 22.78 -3.95 27.50
CA ALA A 332 23.49 -4.57 28.62
C ALA A 332 24.84 -5.14 28.14
#